data_AF-A0A5R2MT87-F1
#
_entry.id   AF-A0A5R2MT87-F1
#
_cell.length_a   1.000
_cell.length_b   1.000
_cell.length_c   1.000
_cell.angle_alpha   90.00
_cell.angle_beta   90.00
_cell.angle_gamma   90.00
#
_symmetry.space_group_name_H-M   'P 1'
#
loop_
_entity.id
_entity.type
_entity.pdbx_description
1 polymer ?
#
loop_
_entity_poly.entity_id
_entity_poly.type
_entity_poly.pdbx_seq_one_letter_code
_entity_poly.pdbx_strand_id
1 'polypeptide(L)' 'MLHTISAFDRLGEENAFAVLARATALAQQGRDIVNLGIGQPDFKTPQHIVEAAIKALRD' A
#
# COMPACT_ATOMS: atom_id res chain seq x y z
N MET A 1 22.31 14.42 10.98
CA MET A 1 21.87 13.96 9.65
C MET A 1 22.13 12.47 9.55
N LEU A 2 21.21 11.70 8.96
CA LEU A 2 21.43 10.28 8.69
C LEU A 2 22.54 10.15 7.63
N HIS A 3 23.53 9.30 7.90
CA HIS A 3 24.56 8.93 6.92
C HIS A 3 24.14 7.61 6.28
N THR A 4 23.78 7.65 5.01
CA THR A 4 23.43 6.48 4.22
C THR A 4 24.67 5.85 3.59
N ILE A 5 24.58 4.56 3.25
CA ILE A 5 25.61 3.91 2.43
C ILE A 5 25.35 4.23 0.95
N SER A 6 26.40 4.22 0.12
CA SER A 6 26.28 4.52 -1.32
C SER A 6 25.31 3.61 -2.10
N ALA A 7 25.01 2.42 -1.56
CA ALA A 7 24.01 1.51 -2.13
C ALA A 7 22.56 1.98 -1.92
N PHE A 8 22.30 2.68 -0.82
CA PHE A 8 20.99 3.20 -0.48
C PHE A 8 20.56 4.29 -1.47
N ASP A 9 21.50 5.16 -1.84
CA ASP A 9 21.24 6.30 -2.73
C ASP A 9 20.86 5.87 -4.17
N ARG A 10 21.03 4.59 -4.52
CA ARG A 10 20.67 4.04 -5.84
C ARG A 10 19.24 3.50 -5.94
N LEU A 11 18.51 3.40 -4.83
CA LEU A 11 17.16 2.80 -4.81
C LEU A 11 16.11 3.67 -5.52
N GLY A 12 16.35 4.98 -5.64
CA GLY A 12 15.39 5.92 -6.20
C GLY A 12 14.15 6.11 -5.33
N GLU A 13 13.15 6.83 -5.85
CA GLU A 13 11.87 7.05 -5.17
C GLU A 13 10.78 6.12 -5.73
N GLU A 14 9.87 5.67 -4.85
CA GLU A 14 8.75 4.82 -5.22
C GLU A 14 7.56 5.67 -5.73
N ASN A 15 7.32 5.60 -7.04
CA ASN A 15 6.31 6.43 -7.70
C ASN A 15 4.87 5.92 -7.51
N ALA A 16 4.66 4.62 -7.26
CA ALA A 16 3.31 4.07 -7.16
C ALA A 16 2.53 4.66 -5.98
N PHE A 17 3.19 4.85 -4.82
CA PHE A 17 2.56 5.45 -3.64
C PHE A 17 2.25 6.94 -3.83
N ALA A 18 3.07 7.68 -4.57
CA ALA A 18 2.80 9.08 -4.88
C ALA A 18 1.52 9.23 -5.72
N VAL A 19 1.33 8.35 -6.71
CA VAL A 19 0.12 8.33 -7.54
C VAL A 19 -1.11 7.93 -6.71
N LEU A 20 -0.99 6.91 -5.85
CA LEU A 20 -2.06 6.50 -4.94
C LEU A 20 -2.48 7.66 -4.02
N ALA A 21 -1.52 8.34 -3.38
CA ALA A 21 -1.79 9.43 -2.47
C ALA A 21 -2.58 10.56 -3.17
N ARG A 22 -2.19 10.90 -4.40
CA ARG A 22 -2.91 11.89 -5.22
C ARG A 22 -4.32 11.42 -5.58
N ALA A 23 -4.49 10.16 -6.03
CA ALA A 23 -5.80 9.61 -6.37
C ALA A 23 -6.76 9.65 -5.18
N THR A 24 -6.28 9.25 -3.99
CA THR A 24 -7.04 9.29 -2.74
C THR A 24 -7.43 10.72 -2.36
N ALA A 25 -6.51 11.68 -2.46
CA ALA A 25 -6.81 13.09 -2.18
C ALA A 25 -7.88 13.67 -3.13
N LEU A 26 -7.84 13.31 -4.42
CA LEU A 26 -8.86 13.73 -5.39
C LEU A 26 -10.22 13.08 -5.11
N ALA A 27 -10.24 11.80 -4.74
CA ALA A 27 -11.47 11.10 -4.36
C ALA A 27 -12.11 11.73 -3.10
N GLN A 28 -11.30 12.11 -2.11
CA GLN A 28 -11.76 12.82 -0.90
C GLN A 28 -12.37 14.19 -1.19
N GLN A 29 -12.00 14.83 -2.31
CA GLN A 29 -12.62 16.08 -2.79
C GLN A 29 -13.96 15.84 -3.50
N GLY A 30 -14.48 14.62 -3.51
CA GLY A 30 -15.75 14.26 -4.15
C GLY A 30 -15.63 14.02 -5.66
N ARG A 31 -14.43 13.86 -6.20
CA ARG A 31 -14.23 13.51 -7.61
C ARG A 31 -14.41 12.01 -7.81
N ASP A 32 -15.03 11.64 -8.93
CA ASP A 32 -15.07 10.25 -9.38
C ASP A 32 -13.71 9.86 -9.99
N ILE A 33 -13.04 8.88 -9.39
CA ILE A 33 -11.66 8.49 -9.69
C ILE A 33 -11.59 6.98 -9.87
N VAL A 34 -11.14 6.54 -11.05
CA VAL A 34 -10.79 5.14 -11.32
C VAL A 34 -9.28 4.98 -11.16
N ASN A 35 -8.86 4.26 -10.12
CA ASN A 35 -7.45 4.01 -9.85
C ASN A 35 -7.00 2.68 -10.46
N LEU A 36 -6.15 2.74 -11.49
CA LEU A 36 -5.56 1.58 -12.16
C LEU A 36 -4.06 1.40 -11.84
N GLY A 37 -3.55 2.15 -10.85
CA GLY A 37 -2.12 2.20 -10.54
C GLY A 37 -1.64 1.23 -9.46
N ILE A 38 -2.56 0.56 -8.75
CA ILE A 38 -2.24 -0.32 -7.62
C ILE A 38 -2.65 -1.74 -7.94
N GLY A 39 -1.73 -2.68 -7.77
CA GLY A 39 -1.94 -4.11 -8.00
C GLY A 39 -2.55 -4.88 -6.82
N GLN A 40 -3.11 -4.18 -5.83
CA GLN A 40 -3.79 -4.84 -4.71
C GLN A 40 -5.19 -5.29 -5.14
N PRO A 41 -5.63 -6.50 -4.78
CA PRO A 41 -7.00 -6.93 -5.01
C PRO A 41 -8.01 -6.12 -4.18
N ASP A 42 -9.20 -5.94 -4.75
CA ASP A 42 -10.34 -5.24 -4.10
C ASP A 42 -11.10 -6.11 -3.09
N PHE A 43 -10.77 -7.40 -3.00
CA PHE A 43 -11.43 -8.34 -2.10
C PHE A 43 -10.67 -8.48 -0.78
N LYS A 44 -11.42 -8.72 0.29
CA LYS A 44 -10.86 -9.04 1.60
C LYS A 44 -10.14 -10.39 1.56
N THR A 45 -9.13 -10.54 2.42
CA THR A 45 -8.51 -11.84 2.68
C THR A 45 -9.57 -12.89 3.02
N PRO A 46 -9.51 -14.10 2.43
CA PRO A 46 -10.46 -15.17 2.73
C PRO A 46 -10.58 -15.48 4.23
N GLN A 47 -11.81 -15.72 4.69
CA GLN A 47 -12.14 -15.85 6.11
C GLN A 47 -11.34 -16.96 6.82
N HIS A 48 -11.16 -18.12 6.18
CA HIS A 48 -10.41 -19.23 6.77
C HIS A 48 -8.94 -18.88 7.04
N ILE A 49 -8.34 -17.99 6.24
CA ILE A 49 -6.96 -17.51 6.44
C ILE A 49 -6.91 -16.57 7.65
N VAL A 50 -7.89 -15.67 7.75
CA VAL A 50 -8.01 -14.73 8.88
C VAL A 50 -8.19 -15.50 10.19
N GLU A 51 -9.03 -16.52 10.20
CA GLU A 51 -9.27 -17.37 11.39
C GLU A 51 -8.02 -18.13 11.82
N ALA A 52 -7.25 -18.67 10.87
CA ALA A 52 -5.98 -19.33 11.16
C ALA A 52 -4.96 -18.36 11.79
N ALA A 53 -4.87 -17.12 11.28
CA ALA A 53 -3.99 -16.09 11.85
C ALA A 53 -4.42 -15.68 13.27
N ILE A 54 -5.73 -15.54 13.53
CA ILE A 54 -6.26 -15.24 14.87
C ILE A 54 -5.92 -16.35 15.86
N LYS A 55 -6.05 -17.62 15.45
CA LYS A 55 -5.68 -18.75 16.30
C LYS A 55 -4.20 -18.70 16.69
N ALA A 56 -3.31 -18.50 15.71
CA ALA A 56 -1.87 -18.44 15.94
C ALA A 56 -1.44 -17.31 16.90
N LEU A 57 -2.19 -16.20 16.96
CA LEU A 57 -1.95 -15.11 17.90
C LEU A 57 -2.43 -15.39 19.33
N ARG A 58 -3.34 -16.36 19.51
CA ARG A 58 -3.90 -16.75 20.81
C ARG A 58 -3.15 -17.90 21.48
N ASP A 59 -2.50 -18.73 20.67
CA ASP A 59 -1.62 -19.83 21.12
C ASP A 59 -0.33 -19.25 21.76
#